data_AF-A0A836KHM1-F1
#
_entry.id   AF-A0A836KHM1-F1
#
_cell.length_a   1.000
_cell.length_b   1.000
_cell.length_c   1.000
_cell.angle_alpha   90.00
_cell.angle_beta   90.00
_cell.angle_gamma   90.00
#
_symmetry.space_group_name_H-M   'P 1'
#
loop_
_entity.id
_entity.type
_entity.pdbx_description
1 polymer ?
#
loop_
_entity_poly.entity_id
_entity_poly.type
_entity_poly.pdbx_seq_one_letter_code
_entity_poly.pdbx_strand_id
1 'polypeptide(L)'
;MGKKGSSQQFPAMPPQLSHPDALAVVDLAVNGAVVRLHLASRCLPCAYMVALPVDEVRAEARRYNGFTELRFCVDVQQRSARCRGLFLALRLPWGTVHYLGPLTHSAPVWSARFVREVPSVVTLVVDVDWCAPVEVGAPLPCEMLLKEHVRTIIENDEFCGSIAAAHVQNLVRDLPFYDAAMQRFSNWSEYVTFFAECYCCWRVVQYEPEEHAALGLSSRTPTGEQRMVANCYAGDYARADAHRDRVKRRALREFRDCLAARGVELSWSPRKDRKAEPSFNLSRKLLLKLSCERSFRTLNSANYLHVLEGLQASHSVLFSELHPVQVDAVASTDTSPELLLRRAPAAKQPPSPLQGSRRVPFSLCYHR
;
A
#
# COMPACT_ATOMS: atom_id res chain seq x y z
N MET A 1 39.87 -47.73 -24.32
CA MET A 1 40.63 -46.84 -23.43
C MET A 1 40.70 -45.47 -24.10
N GLY A 2 40.27 -44.33 -23.58
CA GLY A 2 39.63 -43.97 -22.32
C GLY A 2 38.92 -42.61 -22.52
N LYS A 3 37.75 -42.45 -21.89
CA LYS A 3 36.98 -41.21 -21.85
C LYS A 3 37.69 -40.19 -20.93
N LYS A 4 37.88 -38.95 -21.38
CA LYS A 4 38.08 -37.75 -20.54
C LYS A 4 37.00 -36.77 -21.03
N GLY A 5 35.97 -36.42 -20.29
CA GLY A 5 35.94 -36.06 -18.87
C GLY A 5 35.51 -34.59 -18.84
N SER A 6 34.24 -34.33 -19.12
CA SER A 6 33.63 -33.01 -19.00
C SER A 6 33.68 -32.61 -17.52
N SER A 7 34.48 -31.60 -17.18
CA SER A 7 34.40 -30.96 -15.86
C SER A 7 33.07 -30.22 -15.78
N GLN A 8 32.09 -30.84 -15.15
CA GLN A 8 30.94 -30.12 -14.61
C GLN A 8 31.47 -29.15 -13.54
N GLN A 9 31.40 -27.86 -13.82
CA GLN A 9 31.49 -26.84 -12.78
C GLN A 9 30.26 -27.02 -11.87
N PHE A 10 30.47 -27.60 -10.69
CA PHE A 10 29.51 -27.49 -9.62
C PHE A 10 29.37 -26.01 -9.26
N PRO A 11 28.15 -25.47 -9.07
CA PRO A 11 28.01 -24.14 -8.49
C PRO A 11 28.67 -24.17 -7.12
N ALA A 12 29.69 -23.34 -6.93
CA ALA A 12 30.36 -23.21 -5.65
C ALA A 12 29.30 -22.83 -4.61
N MET A 13 29.07 -23.73 -3.65
CA MET A 13 28.29 -23.41 -2.46
C MET A 13 28.88 -22.14 -1.85
N PRO A 14 28.07 -21.10 -1.54
CA PRO A 14 28.60 -19.90 -0.92
C PRO A 14 29.33 -20.29 0.38
N PRO A 15 30.48 -19.68 0.69
CA PRO A 15 31.27 -20.06 1.86
C PRO A 15 30.39 -19.95 3.11
N GLN A 16 30.36 -21.02 3.91
CA GLN A 16 29.60 -21.05 5.15
C GLN A 16 30.15 -20.00 6.11
N LEU A 17 29.25 -19.34 6.86
CA LEU A 17 29.61 -18.46 7.96
C LEU A 17 30.53 -19.24 8.92
N SER A 18 31.78 -18.81 9.03
CA SER A 18 32.86 -19.56 9.68
C SER A 18 32.88 -19.46 11.21
N HIS A 19 32.08 -18.56 11.78
CA HIS A 19 32.07 -18.27 13.22
C HIS A 19 30.73 -18.68 13.86
N PRO A 20 30.72 -19.34 15.04
CA PRO A 20 29.50 -19.82 15.69
C PRO A 20 28.49 -18.71 16.05
N ASP A 21 28.99 -17.50 16.26
CA ASP A 21 28.17 -16.32 16.58
C ASP A 21 27.68 -15.55 15.34
N ALA A 22 28.09 -15.95 14.13
CA ALA A 22 27.75 -15.24 12.91
C ALA A 22 26.25 -15.36 12.57
N LEU A 23 25.62 -14.22 12.32
CA LEU A 23 24.23 -14.12 11.90
C LEU A 23 24.13 -13.98 10.39
N ALA A 24 24.73 -12.93 9.83
CA ALA A 24 24.63 -12.63 8.41
C ALA A 24 25.79 -11.76 7.91
N VAL A 25 26.05 -11.82 6.60
CA VAL A 25 26.85 -10.83 5.89
C VAL A 25 25.89 -10.02 5.03
N VAL A 26 25.86 -8.71 5.25
CA VAL A 26 24.91 -7.79 4.64
C VAL A 26 25.67 -6.68 3.94
N ASP A 27 25.32 -6.41 2.69
CA ASP A 27 25.73 -5.20 1.99
C ASP A 27 24.63 -4.15 2.17
N LEU A 28 24.93 -3.09 2.91
CA LEU A 28 24.06 -1.93 3.10
C LEU A 28 24.50 -0.84 2.14
N ALA A 29 23.72 -0.62 1.08
CA ALA A 29 23.93 0.53 0.19
C ALA A 29 23.09 1.73 0.66
N VAL A 30 23.71 2.91 0.75
CA VAL A 30 23.03 4.19 1.01
C VAL A 30 23.32 5.13 -0.16
N ASN A 31 22.31 5.41 -0.97
CA ASN A 31 22.46 6.19 -2.22
C ASN A 31 23.62 5.70 -3.11
N GLY A 32 23.84 4.38 -3.19
CA GLY A 32 24.91 3.78 -4.01
C GLY A 32 26.24 3.57 -3.28
N ALA A 33 26.49 4.25 -2.15
CA ALA A 33 27.65 3.97 -1.31
C ALA A 33 27.42 2.68 -0.50
N VAL A 34 28.26 1.66 -0.70
CA VAL A 34 28.07 0.33 -0.11
C VAL A 34 28.96 0.12 1.11
N VAL A 35 28.36 -0.30 2.21
CA VAL A 35 29.07 -0.73 3.42
C VAL A 35 28.76 -2.21 3.67
N ARG A 36 29.80 -3.06 3.61
CA ARG A 36 29.69 -4.48 3.95
C ARG A 36 29.77 -4.68 5.46
N LEU A 37 28.79 -5.37 6.02
CA LEU A 37 28.63 -5.57 7.45
C LEU A 37 28.61 -7.06 7.77
N HIS A 38 29.44 -7.46 8.73
CA HIS A 38 29.47 -8.81 9.28
C HIS A 38 28.73 -8.81 10.61
N LEU A 39 27.47 -9.27 10.59
CA LEU A 39 26.60 -9.30 11.75
C LEU A 39 26.88 -10.57 12.56
N ALA A 40 27.16 -10.42 13.85
CA ALA A 40 27.38 -11.52 14.77
C ALA A 40 26.75 -11.21 16.13
N SER A 41 26.00 -12.15 16.70
CA SER A 41 25.48 -11.96 18.04
C SER A 41 25.20 -13.23 18.83
N ARG A 42 25.48 -13.16 20.14
CA ARG A 42 25.04 -14.11 21.17
C ARG A 42 23.74 -13.68 21.87
N CYS A 43 23.39 -12.39 21.81
CA CYS A 43 22.21 -11.82 22.47
C CYS A 43 21.51 -10.81 21.55
N LEU A 44 20.18 -10.79 21.58
CA LEU A 44 19.36 -9.86 20.79
C LEU A 44 18.51 -9.01 21.74
N PRO A 45 18.25 -7.73 21.42
CA PRO A 45 18.72 -6.98 20.25
C PRO A 45 20.23 -6.69 20.29
N CYS A 46 20.84 -6.45 19.13
CA CYS A 46 22.22 -5.96 19.04
C CYS A 46 22.36 -4.79 18.06
N ALA A 47 23.44 -4.01 18.21
CA ALA A 47 23.62 -2.77 17.47
C ALA A 47 25.08 -2.59 17.01
N TYR A 48 25.24 -1.93 15.86
CA TYR A 48 26.52 -1.69 15.20
C TYR A 48 26.60 -0.23 14.78
N MET A 49 27.72 0.42 15.07
CA MET A 49 28.00 1.74 14.51
C MET A 49 28.45 1.59 13.07
N VAL A 50 27.85 2.37 12.17
CA VAL A 50 28.15 2.37 10.75
C VAL A 50 28.52 3.78 10.35
N ALA A 51 29.75 3.97 9.89
CA ALA A 51 30.20 5.22 9.29
C ALA A 51 29.65 5.32 7.86
N LEU A 52 29.13 6.49 7.49
CA LEU A 52 28.62 6.77 6.16
C LEU A 52 29.55 7.76 5.43
N PRO A 53 29.95 7.48 4.18
CA PRO A 53 30.71 8.42 3.37
C PRO A 53 29.77 9.56 2.91
N VAL A 54 29.69 10.61 3.74
CA VAL A 54 28.68 11.68 3.60
C VAL A 54 28.66 12.31 2.21
N ASP A 55 29.83 12.58 1.63
CA ASP A 55 29.93 13.25 0.33
C ASP A 55 29.42 12.37 -0.82
N GLU A 56 29.77 11.08 -0.81
CA GLU A 56 29.28 10.10 -1.79
C GLU A 56 27.76 9.90 -1.66
N VAL A 57 27.27 9.75 -0.42
CA VAL A 57 25.83 9.62 -0.15
C VAL A 57 25.06 10.85 -0.64
N ARG A 58 25.63 12.05 -0.51
CA ARG A 58 25.00 13.31 -0.95
C ARG A 58 24.99 13.48 -2.46
N ALA A 59 26.02 13.00 -3.16
CA ALA A 59 26.17 13.20 -4.60
C ALA A 59 25.01 12.59 -5.41
N GLU A 60 24.54 11.41 -5.00
CA GLU A 60 23.48 10.64 -5.67
C GLU A 60 22.10 10.79 -5.00
N ALA A 61 21.97 11.71 -4.04
CA ALA A 61 20.76 11.87 -3.26
C ALA A 61 19.70 12.67 -4.02
N ARG A 62 18.50 12.10 -4.14
CA ARG A 62 17.31 12.86 -4.54
C ARG A 62 16.90 13.82 -3.42
N ARG A 63 16.15 14.84 -3.78
CA ARG A 63 15.73 15.93 -2.90
C ARG A 63 14.22 16.09 -2.96
N TYR A 64 13.61 16.41 -1.82
CA TYR A 64 12.19 16.74 -1.75
C TYR A 64 11.96 17.79 -0.68
N ASN A 65 11.45 18.96 -1.06
CA ASN A 65 11.11 20.05 -0.12
C ASN A 65 12.21 20.40 0.89
N GLY A 66 13.46 20.54 0.41
CA GLY A 66 14.61 20.88 1.24
C GLY A 66 15.18 19.71 2.06
N PHE A 67 14.64 18.49 1.92
CA PHE A 67 15.17 17.28 2.53
C PHE A 67 15.98 16.46 1.54
N THR A 68 17.00 15.78 2.07
CA THR A 68 17.82 14.80 1.35
C THR A 68 17.21 13.42 1.52
N GLU A 69 17.01 12.70 0.42
CA GLU A 69 16.61 11.30 0.48
C GLU A 69 17.82 10.43 0.82
N LEU A 70 17.71 9.65 1.89
CA LEU A 70 18.55 8.48 2.13
C LEU A 70 17.80 7.26 1.63
N ARG A 71 18.24 6.69 0.52
CA ARG A 71 17.71 5.46 -0.05
C ARG A 71 18.61 4.31 0.34
N PHE A 72 18.02 3.35 1.04
CA PHE A 72 18.70 2.17 1.58
C PHE A 72 18.39 0.97 0.70
N CYS A 73 19.42 0.19 0.39
CA CYS A 73 19.30 -1.16 -0.16
C CYS A 73 20.03 -2.10 0.80
N VAL A 74 19.30 -3.11 1.30
CA VAL A 74 19.87 -4.18 2.11
C VAL A 74 19.93 -5.44 1.27
N ASP A 75 21.14 -5.90 0.98
CA ASP A 75 21.37 -7.17 0.29
C ASP A 75 22.05 -8.18 1.22
N VAL A 76 21.36 -9.30 1.50
CA VAL A 76 21.82 -10.31 2.44
C VAL A 76 22.58 -11.40 1.68
N GLN A 77 23.90 -11.26 1.60
CA GLN A 77 24.79 -12.16 0.87
C GLN A 77 24.84 -13.56 1.51
N GLN A 78 24.87 -13.61 2.85
CA GLN A 78 24.94 -14.85 3.61
C GLN A 78 24.14 -14.71 4.89
N ARG A 79 23.51 -15.79 5.35
CA ARG A 79 22.77 -15.80 6.61
C ARG A 79 22.74 -17.18 7.24
N SER A 80 22.68 -17.22 8.57
CA SER A 80 22.39 -18.42 9.34
C SER A 80 20.89 -18.61 9.54
N ALA A 81 20.48 -19.82 9.94
CA ALA A 81 19.09 -20.12 10.27
C ALA A 81 18.55 -19.28 11.45
N ARG A 82 19.43 -18.73 12.28
CA ARG A 82 19.10 -17.86 13.42
C ARG A 82 18.53 -16.50 13.01
N CYS A 83 18.60 -16.13 11.72
CA CYS A 83 18.05 -14.88 11.23
C CYS A 83 16.52 -14.87 11.10
N ARG A 84 15.84 -16.03 11.24
CA ARG A 84 14.38 -16.09 11.15
C ARG A 84 13.73 -15.28 12.27
N GLY A 85 12.72 -14.50 11.91
CA GLY A 85 12.07 -13.56 12.84
C GLY A 85 12.92 -12.34 13.19
N LEU A 86 14.07 -12.11 12.52
CA LEU A 86 14.90 -10.92 12.76
C LEU A 86 14.74 -9.88 11.67
N PHE A 87 14.82 -8.62 12.06
CA PHE A 87 14.81 -7.48 11.15
C PHE A 87 15.97 -6.53 11.42
N LEU A 88 16.23 -5.68 10.43
CA LEU A 88 17.14 -4.55 10.51
C LEU A 88 16.39 -3.24 10.66
N ALA A 89 16.91 -2.38 11.51
CA ALA A 89 16.51 -0.99 11.60
C ALA A 89 17.74 -0.09 11.72
N LEU A 90 17.61 1.15 11.27
CA LEU A 90 18.66 2.16 11.34
C LEU A 90 18.20 3.27 12.29
N ARG A 91 18.95 3.49 13.36
CA ARG A 91 18.75 4.59 14.28
C ARG A 91 19.68 5.74 13.89
N LEU A 92 19.07 6.88 13.60
CA LEU A 92 19.73 8.13 13.27
C LEU A 92 20.21 8.82 14.56
N PRO A 93 21.25 9.67 14.50
CA PRO A 93 21.81 10.33 15.69
C PRO A 93 20.81 11.12 16.53
N TRP A 94 19.76 11.65 15.91
CA TRP A 94 18.68 12.39 16.59
C TRP A 94 17.54 11.49 17.10
N GLY A 95 17.79 10.18 17.26
CA GLY A 95 16.88 9.22 17.91
C GLY A 95 15.79 8.63 17.01
N THR A 96 15.64 9.14 15.78
CA THR A 96 14.70 8.57 14.81
C THR A 96 15.12 7.18 14.37
N VAL A 97 14.18 6.24 14.31
CA VAL A 97 14.40 4.87 13.82
C VAL A 97 13.73 4.69 12.46
N HIS A 98 14.45 4.05 11.54
CA HIS A 98 13.99 3.71 10.20
C HIS A 98 14.04 2.20 10.01
N TYR A 99 12.94 1.59 9.58
CA TYR A 99 12.86 0.15 9.37
C TYR A 99 13.46 -0.22 8.01
N LEU A 100 14.42 -1.16 8.00
CA LEU A 100 15.14 -1.58 6.79
C LEU A 100 14.62 -2.91 6.22
N GLY A 101 13.88 -3.70 7.01
CA GLY A 101 13.30 -4.96 6.55
C GLY A 101 13.87 -6.22 7.21
N PRO A 102 13.35 -7.39 6.85
CA PRO A 102 13.74 -8.68 7.42
C PRO A 102 15.12 -9.14 6.93
N LEU A 103 15.87 -9.85 7.79
CA LEU A 103 17.14 -10.48 7.41
C LEU A 103 16.97 -11.75 6.56
N THR A 104 15.74 -12.25 6.44
CA THR A 104 15.42 -13.49 5.71
C THR A 104 14.88 -13.28 4.30
N HIS A 105 14.76 -12.05 3.82
CA HIS A 105 14.37 -11.84 2.43
C HIS A 105 15.49 -12.27 1.48
N SER A 106 15.15 -12.89 0.35
CA SER A 106 16.13 -13.41 -0.62
C SER A 106 16.55 -12.40 -1.67
N ALA A 107 15.75 -11.35 -1.88
CA ALA A 107 16.05 -10.28 -2.80
C ALA A 107 16.54 -9.03 -2.03
N PRO A 108 17.21 -8.08 -2.71
CA PRO A 108 17.56 -6.81 -2.11
C PRO A 108 16.31 -6.06 -1.62
N VAL A 109 16.35 -5.61 -0.36
CA VAL A 109 15.24 -4.89 0.27
C VAL A 109 15.49 -3.39 0.19
N TRP A 110 14.53 -2.66 -0.38
CA TRP A 110 14.61 -1.22 -0.56
C TRP A 110 13.72 -0.48 0.43
N SER A 111 14.24 0.62 0.95
CA SER A 111 13.47 1.59 1.75
C SER A 111 14.11 2.97 1.61
N ALA A 112 13.39 4.03 1.97
CA ALA A 112 13.97 5.35 1.96
C ALA A 112 13.45 6.22 3.10
N ARG A 113 14.21 7.27 3.40
CA ARG A 113 13.83 8.28 4.38
C ARG A 113 14.36 9.65 4.00
N PHE A 114 13.54 10.68 4.17
CA PHE A 114 13.98 12.06 4.09
C PHE A 114 14.65 12.54 5.38
N VAL A 115 15.79 13.21 5.25
CA VAL A 115 16.56 13.81 6.34
C VAL A 115 16.95 15.25 6.00
N ARG A 116 17.07 16.11 7.01
CA ARG A 116 17.57 17.48 6.80
C ARG A 116 19.08 17.47 6.52
N GLU A 117 19.80 16.61 7.24
CA GLU A 117 21.25 16.48 7.12
C GLU A 117 21.62 15.00 7.04
N VAL A 118 22.52 14.66 6.11
CA VAL A 118 23.09 13.31 6.00
C VAL A 118 24.04 13.09 7.18
N PRO A 119 23.78 12.13 8.07
CA PRO A 119 24.64 11.86 9.22
C PRO A 119 25.93 11.15 8.77
N SER A 120 27.04 11.43 9.45
CA SER A 120 28.32 10.74 9.24
C SER A 120 28.38 9.36 9.91
N VAL A 121 27.56 9.14 10.93
CA VAL A 121 27.47 7.87 11.64
C VAL A 121 26.01 7.57 11.94
N VAL A 122 25.63 6.30 11.77
CA VAL A 122 24.32 5.76 12.12
C VAL A 122 24.48 4.49 12.93
N THR A 123 23.43 4.10 13.65
CA THR A 123 23.42 2.84 14.38
C THR A 123 22.52 1.85 13.66
N LEU A 124 23.09 0.78 13.10
CA LEU A 124 22.33 -0.36 12.61
C LEU A 124 21.93 -1.23 13.79
N VAL A 125 20.67 -1.58 13.89
CA VAL A 125 20.08 -2.42 14.94
C VAL A 125 19.55 -3.69 14.30
N VAL A 126 19.89 -4.83 14.91
CA VAL A 126 19.27 -6.13 14.64
C VAL A 126 18.35 -6.44 15.82
N ASP A 127 17.08 -6.68 15.55
CA ASP A 127 16.09 -6.95 16.58
C ASP A 127 15.14 -8.08 16.15
N VAL A 128 14.38 -8.58 17.11
CA VAL A 128 13.39 -9.65 16.95
C VAL A 128 12.04 -9.02 16.64
N ASP A 129 11.40 -9.51 15.58
CA ASP A 129 9.97 -9.28 15.35
C ASP A 129 9.17 -10.21 16.27
N TRP A 130 8.56 -9.62 17.30
CA TRP A 130 7.71 -10.33 18.25
C TRP A 130 6.25 -10.42 17.80
N CYS A 131 5.89 -9.73 16.71
CA CYS A 131 4.53 -9.66 16.19
C CYS A 131 4.23 -10.82 15.23
N ALA A 132 5.12 -11.06 14.26
CA ALA A 132 4.92 -12.13 13.27
C ALA A 132 5.50 -13.47 13.73
N PRO A 133 4.82 -14.61 13.46
CA PRO A 133 5.42 -15.92 13.60
C PRO A 133 6.72 -16.05 12.80
N VAL A 134 7.69 -16.78 13.35
CA VAL A 134 9.04 -16.95 12.79
C VAL A 134 9.01 -17.53 11.37
N GLU A 135 8.02 -18.37 11.07
CA GLU A 135 7.80 -19.02 9.78
C GLU A 135 7.35 -18.04 8.69
N VAL A 136 6.54 -17.05 9.08
CA VAL A 136 6.02 -16.01 8.17
C VAL A 136 7.07 -14.93 7.95
N GLY A 137 7.80 -14.58 9.02
CA GLY A 137 8.87 -13.59 9.01
C GLY A 137 8.38 -12.15 9.02
N ALA A 138 9.29 -11.25 9.39
CA ALA A 138 9.00 -9.83 9.50
C ALA A 138 8.64 -9.20 8.14
N PRO A 139 7.77 -8.18 8.12
CA PRO A 139 7.24 -7.58 6.91
C PRO A 139 8.28 -6.78 6.15
N LEU A 140 8.10 -6.63 4.85
CA LEU A 140 8.92 -5.76 4.02
C LEU A 140 8.59 -4.27 4.28
N PRO A 141 9.53 -3.33 4.04
CA PRO A 141 9.23 -1.90 4.17
C PRO A 141 8.05 -1.43 3.32
N CYS A 142 7.89 -1.95 2.10
CA CYS A 142 6.72 -1.65 1.25
C CYS A 142 5.40 -2.15 1.85
N GLU A 143 5.40 -3.32 2.50
CA GLU A 143 4.23 -3.84 3.22
C GLU A 143 3.87 -2.93 4.40
N MET A 144 4.87 -2.46 5.15
CA MET A 144 4.67 -1.50 6.24
C MET A 144 4.14 -0.15 5.74
N LEU A 145 4.61 0.33 4.58
CA LEU A 145 4.10 1.55 3.93
C LEU A 145 2.62 1.40 3.54
N LEU A 146 2.27 0.30 2.88
CA LEU A 146 0.90 0.00 2.49
C LEU A 146 -0.01 -0.10 3.72
N LYS A 147 0.48 -0.73 4.79
CA LYS A 147 -0.24 -0.90 6.06
C LYS A 147 -0.58 0.45 6.69
N GLU A 148 0.37 1.38 6.74
CA GLU A 148 0.10 2.73 7.26
C GLU A 148 -0.92 3.51 6.40
N HIS A 149 -0.94 3.31 5.07
CA HIS A 149 -1.96 3.94 4.21
C HIS A 149 -3.34 3.36 4.44
N VAL A 150 -3.44 2.03 4.50
CA VAL A 150 -4.66 1.31 4.82
C VAL A 150 -5.22 1.78 6.16
N ARG A 151 -4.35 1.85 7.18
CA ARG A 151 -4.69 2.34 8.51
C ARG A 151 -5.23 3.77 8.46
N THR A 152 -4.55 4.67 7.75
CA THR A 152 -4.97 6.06 7.58
C THR A 152 -6.37 6.15 6.93
N ILE A 153 -6.64 5.34 5.90
CA ILE A 153 -7.94 5.31 5.22
C ILE A 153 -9.06 4.89 6.18
N ILE A 154 -8.87 3.81 6.94
CA ILE A 154 -9.91 3.29 7.84
C ILE A 154 -10.11 4.18 9.08
N GLU A 155 -9.06 4.82 9.58
CA GLU A 155 -9.13 5.75 10.72
C GLU A 155 -9.84 7.06 10.34
N ASN A 156 -9.76 7.47 9.07
CA ASN A 156 -10.37 8.70 8.56
C ASN A 156 -11.70 8.46 7.81
N ASP A 157 -12.34 7.31 8.03
CA ASP A 157 -13.66 7.06 7.46
C ASP A 157 -14.73 8.00 8.05
N GLU A 158 -15.48 8.68 7.18
CA GLU A 158 -16.50 9.67 7.56
C GLU A 158 -17.56 9.11 8.51
N PHE A 159 -17.88 7.82 8.39
CA PHE A 159 -18.91 7.18 9.20
C PHE A 159 -18.34 6.55 10.47
N CYS A 160 -17.02 6.44 10.61
CA CYS A 160 -16.36 5.75 11.73
C CYS A 160 -16.85 4.30 11.90
N GLY A 161 -17.26 3.65 10.81
CA GLY A 161 -17.77 2.28 10.77
C GLY A 161 -16.82 1.31 10.06
N SER A 162 -17.19 0.03 9.98
CA SER A 162 -16.38 -0.94 9.24
C SER A 162 -16.39 -0.67 7.74
N ILE A 163 -15.30 -0.91 7.03
CA ILE A 163 -15.21 -0.77 5.57
C ILE A 163 -14.97 -2.15 4.95
N ALA A 164 -15.68 -2.49 3.88
CA ALA A 164 -15.41 -3.71 3.12
C ALA A 164 -13.93 -3.79 2.73
N ALA A 165 -13.28 -4.91 3.00
CA ALA A 165 -11.85 -5.09 2.72
C ALA A 165 -11.55 -4.88 1.22
N ALA A 166 -12.39 -5.42 0.34
CA ALA A 166 -12.28 -5.22 -1.11
C ALA A 166 -12.44 -3.75 -1.52
N HIS A 167 -13.21 -2.96 -0.77
CA HIS A 167 -13.31 -1.53 -1.02
C HIS A 167 -11.99 -0.81 -0.70
N VAL A 168 -11.39 -1.13 0.45
CA VAL A 168 -10.08 -0.58 0.84
C VAL A 168 -9.01 -0.98 -0.19
N GLN A 169 -9.01 -2.22 -0.67
CA GLN A 169 -8.10 -2.67 -1.74
C GLN A 169 -8.18 -1.77 -2.97
N ASN A 170 -9.38 -1.44 -3.43
CA ASN A 170 -9.57 -0.58 -4.60
C ASN A 170 -9.06 0.84 -4.41
N LEU A 171 -8.96 1.33 -3.16
CA LEU A 171 -8.42 2.65 -2.85
C LEU A 171 -6.88 2.67 -2.85
N VAL A 172 -6.23 1.53 -2.65
CA VAL A 172 -4.77 1.43 -2.48
C VAL A 172 -4.06 0.69 -3.61
N ARG A 173 -4.78 -0.05 -4.46
CA ARG A 173 -4.19 -0.88 -5.53
C ARG A 173 -3.38 -0.10 -6.57
N ASP A 174 -3.70 1.18 -6.75
CA ASP A 174 -3.03 2.04 -7.73
C ASP A 174 -1.87 2.84 -7.10
N LEU A 175 -1.52 2.58 -5.82
CA LEU A 175 -0.36 3.17 -5.15
C LEU A 175 0.94 2.58 -5.68
N PRO A 176 2.04 3.36 -5.71
CA PRO A 176 3.27 2.96 -6.41
C PRO A 176 3.97 1.75 -5.76
N PHE A 177 3.72 1.53 -4.47
CA PHE A 177 4.30 0.42 -3.70
C PHE A 177 3.35 -0.77 -3.51
N TYR A 178 2.15 -0.75 -4.09
CA TYR A 178 1.15 -1.81 -3.88
C TYR A 178 1.64 -3.17 -4.37
N ASP A 179 2.11 -3.25 -5.62
CA ASP A 179 2.55 -4.51 -6.20
C ASP A 179 3.71 -5.13 -5.42
N ALA A 180 4.69 -4.30 -5.01
CA ALA A 180 5.81 -4.72 -4.18
C ALA A 180 5.36 -5.22 -2.80
N ALA A 181 4.38 -4.55 -2.18
CA ALA A 181 3.83 -4.96 -0.89
C ALA A 181 3.00 -6.26 -0.97
N MET A 182 2.37 -6.53 -2.10
CA MET A 182 1.53 -7.72 -2.27
C MET A 182 2.32 -8.98 -2.67
N GLN A 183 3.61 -8.88 -3.03
CA GLN A 183 4.39 -10.01 -3.57
C GLN A 183 4.39 -11.26 -2.68
N ARG A 184 4.35 -11.10 -1.36
CA ARG A 184 4.38 -12.22 -0.39
C ARG A 184 3.00 -12.82 -0.12
N PHE A 185 1.93 -12.12 -0.44
CA PHE A 185 0.56 -12.53 -0.12
C PHE A 185 -0.11 -13.07 -1.38
N SER A 186 -0.80 -14.21 -1.28
CA SER A 186 -1.48 -14.79 -2.43
C SER A 186 -2.67 -13.93 -2.87
N ASN A 187 -3.28 -13.21 -1.93
CA ASN A 187 -4.42 -12.34 -2.15
C ASN A 187 -4.53 -11.26 -1.06
N TRP A 188 -5.45 -10.32 -1.29
CA TRP A 188 -5.70 -9.20 -0.37
C TRP A 188 -6.21 -9.62 1.02
N SER A 189 -7.01 -10.69 1.11
CA SER A 189 -7.53 -11.16 2.40
C SER A 189 -6.40 -11.63 3.30
N GLU A 190 -5.40 -12.33 2.75
CA GLU A 190 -4.22 -12.75 3.51
C GLU A 190 -3.42 -11.56 4.06
N TYR A 191 -3.22 -10.51 3.25
CA TYR A 191 -2.59 -9.27 3.68
C TYR A 191 -3.37 -8.62 4.83
N VAL A 192 -4.69 -8.52 4.69
CA VAL A 192 -5.59 -7.92 5.71
C VAL A 192 -5.53 -8.71 7.02
N THR A 193 -5.61 -10.04 6.94
CA THR A 193 -5.58 -10.91 8.12
C THR A 193 -4.21 -10.88 8.80
N PHE A 194 -3.11 -10.92 8.05
CA PHE A 194 -1.76 -10.88 8.61
C PHE A 194 -1.54 -9.64 9.49
N PHE A 195 -1.87 -8.45 8.99
CA PHE A 195 -1.70 -7.21 9.75
C PHE A 195 -2.75 -7.00 10.85
N ALA A 196 -3.93 -7.65 10.74
CA ALA A 196 -4.91 -7.66 11.82
C ALA A 196 -4.43 -8.54 12.99
N GLU A 197 -3.97 -9.76 12.71
CA GLU A 197 -3.69 -10.77 13.72
C GLU A 197 -2.29 -10.64 14.30
N CYS A 198 -1.26 -10.42 13.47
CA CYS A 198 0.13 -10.35 13.93
C CYS A 198 0.47 -8.96 14.49
N TYR A 199 -0.07 -7.91 13.86
CA TYR A 199 0.31 -6.52 14.14
C TYR A 199 -0.78 -5.68 14.79
N CYS A 200 -1.96 -6.25 15.03
CA CYS A 200 -3.09 -5.58 15.66
C CYS A 200 -3.42 -4.22 15.00
N CYS A 201 -3.24 -4.08 13.69
CA CYS A 201 -3.37 -2.79 13.02
C CYS A 201 -4.83 -2.36 12.83
N TRP A 202 -5.73 -3.33 12.78
CA TRP A 202 -7.17 -3.16 12.68
C TRP A 202 -7.87 -4.43 13.14
N ARG A 203 -9.17 -4.33 13.36
CA ARG A 203 -10.04 -5.49 13.59
C ARG A 203 -10.69 -5.93 12.28
N VAL A 204 -10.74 -7.24 12.06
CA VAL A 204 -11.52 -7.84 10.97
C VAL A 204 -12.85 -8.31 11.55
N VAL A 205 -13.95 -7.99 10.87
CA VAL A 205 -15.31 -8.36 11.25
C VAL A 205 -16.07 -8.91 10.06
N GLN A 206 -16.95 -9.86 10.32
CA GLN A 206 -17.90 -10.43 9.36
C GLN A 206 -19.24 -10.54 10.06
N TYR A 207 -20.29 -10.00 9.45
CA TYR A 207 -21.63 -10.08 10.03
C TYR A 207 -22.24 -11.44 9.72
N GLU A 208 -22.62 -12.15 10.76
CA GLU A 208 -23.47 -13.33 10.65
C GLU A 208 -24.90 -12.92 10.24
N PRO A 209 -25.68 -13.81 9.59
CA PRO A 209 -27.04 -13.50 9.14
C PRO A 209 -27.97 -12.94 10.23
N GLU A 210 -27.88 -13.47 11.45
CA GLU A 210 -28.71 -13.04 12.58
C GLU A 210 -28.32 -11.63 13.07
N GLU A 211 -27.02 -11.36 13.17
CA GLU A 211 -26.50 -10.04 13.57
C GLU A 211 -26.86 -8.99 12.51
N HIS A 212 -26.68 -9.34 11.24
CA HIS A 212 -27.03 -8.50 10.10
C HIS A 212 -28.50 -8.10 10.11
N ALA A 213 -29.39 -9.07 10.33
CA ALA A 213 -30.83 -8.85 10.44
C ALA A 213 -31.19 -7.99 11.66
N ALA A 214 -30.58 -8.24 12.82
CA ALA A 214 -30.81 -7.48 14.05
C ALA A 214 -30.41 -6.00 13.91
N LEU A 215 -29.33 -5.72 13.17
CA LEU A 215 -28.87 -4.36 12.88
C LEU A 215 -29.68 -3.68 11.75
N GLY A 216 -30.52 -4.43 11.03
CA GLY A 216 -31.33 -3.93 9.92
C GLY A 216 -30.50 -3.44 8.74
N LEU A 217 -29.35 -4.11 8.51
CA LEU A 217 -28.44 -3.84 7.41
C LEU A 217 -29.07 -4.27 6.07
N SER A 218 -28.76 -3.56 4.99
CA SER A 218 -29.25 -3.91 3.66
C SER A 218 -28.24 -4.79 2.90
N SER A 219 -28.61 -5.24 1.70
CA SER A 219 -27.69 -5.95 0.79
C SER A 219 -26.46 -5.13 0.39
N ARG A 220 -26.41 -3.83 0.70
CA ARG A 220 -25.21 -2.99 0.50
C ARG A 220 -24.12 -3.23 1.55
N THR A 221 -24.45 -3.90 2.63
CA THR A 221 -23.51 -4.40 3.65
C THR A 221 -23.77 -5.89 3.78
N PRO A 222 -23.27 -6.74 2.86
CA PRO A 222 -23.63 -8.15 2.80
C PRO A 222 -23.20 -8.92 4.06
N THR A 223 -23.90 -10.01 4.34
CA THR A 223 -23.48 -11.02 5.33
C THR A 223 -22.20 -11.72 4.86
N GLY A 224 -21.35 -12.13 5.80
CA GLY A 224 -20.09 -12.82 5.50
C GLY A 224 -19.03 -12.00 4.74
N GLU A 225 -19.30 -10.74 4.39
CA GLU A 225 -18.30 -9.86 3.79
C GLU A 225 -17.20 -9.57 4.81
N GLN A 226 -15.93 -9.76 4.43
CA GLN A 226 -14.79 -9.36 5.25
C GLN A 226 -14.70 -7.84 5.30
N ARG A 227 -14.78 -7.29 6.51
CA ARG A 227 -14.77 -5.85 6.75
C ARG A 227 -13.69 -5.48 7.77
N MET A 228 -13.11 -4.31 7.59
CA MET A 228 -12.00 -3.78 8.36
C MET A 228 -12.51 -2.64 9.25
N VAL A 229 -12.13 -2.65 10.52
CA VAL A 229 -12.51 -1.64 11.52
C VAL A 229 -11.24 -1.07 12.13
N ALA A 230 -11.09 0.26 12.09
CA ALA A 230 -10.03 0.92 12.83
C ALA A 230 -10.20 0.66 14.33
N ASN A 231 -9.11 0.40 15.04
CA ASN A 231 -9.18 0.03 16.45
C ASN A 231 -9.85 1.09 17.33
N CYS A 232 -9.71 2.36 16.97
CA CYS A 232 -10.38 3.48 17.65
C CYS A 232 -11.92 3.43 17.55
N TYR A 233 -12.49 2.70 16.58
CA TYR A 233 -13.93 2.54 16.38
C TYR A 233 -14.46 1.16 16.77
N ALA A 234 -13.62 0.30 17.36
CA ALA A 234 -13.98 -1.09 17.66
C ALA A 234 -15.20 -1.27 18.58
N GLY A 235 -15.52 -0.26 19.41
CA GLY A 235 -16.67 -0.30 20.31
C GLY A 235 -18.02 0.06 19.67
N ASP A 236 -18.02 0.90 18.62
CA ASP A 236 -19.24 1.53 18.10
C ASP A 236 -19.47 1.29 16.59
N TYR A 237 -18.57 0.57 15.91
CA TYR A 237 -18.60 0.40 14.45
C TYR A 237 -19.95 -0.14 13.93
N ALA A 238 -20.60 -1.06 14.65
CA ALA A 238 -21.86 -1.66 14.20
C ALA A 238 -23.00 -0.63 14.13
N ARG A 239 -23.05 0.32 15.08
CA ARG A 239 -24.01 1.43 15.05
C ARG A 239 -23.70 2.38 13.90
N ALA A 240 -22.42 2.67 13.68
CA ALA A 240 -21.95 3.47 12.56
C ALA A 240 -22.28 2.83 11.19
N ASP A 241 -22.15 1.51 11.06
CA ASP A 241 -22.51 0.77 9.85
C ASP A 241 -24.00 0.80 9.58
N ALA A 242 -24.84 0.61 10.60
CA ALA A 242 -26.28 0.77 10.47
C ALA A 242 -26.67 2.20 10.04
N HIS A 243 -25.97 3.22 10.55
CA HIS A 243 -26.16 4.60 10.11
C HIS A 243 -25.73 4.81 8.65
N ARG A 244 -24.53 4.35 8.28
CA ARG A 244 -23.99 4.41 6.90
C ARG A 244 -24.94 3.76 5.91
N ASP A 245 -25.46 2.58 6.24
CA ASP A 245 -26.39 1.84 5.40
C ASP A 245 -27.70 2.61 5.17
N ARG A 246 -28.27 3.22 6.22
CA ARG A 246 -29.45 4.10 6.10
C ARG A 246 -29.17 5.32 5.22
N VAL A 247 -28.03 5.98 5.40
CA VAL A 247 -27.61 7.14 4.60
C VAL A 247 -27.45 6.75 3.13
N LYS A 248 -26.75 5.64 2.84
CA LYS A 248 -26.58 5.13 1.47
C LYS A 248 -27.90 4.70 0.83
N ARG A 249 -28.83 4.09 1.60
CA ARG A 249 -30.19 3.77 1.11
C ARG A 249 -30.99 5.02 0.76
N ARG A 250 -30.92 6.08 1.58
CA ARG A 250 -31.55 7.37 1.26
C ARG A 250 -30.94 7.97 -0.01
N ALA A 251 -29.61 8.06 -0.08
CA ALA A 251 -28.90 8.59 -1.25
C ALA A 251 -29.24 7.81 -2.52
N LEU A 252 -29.37 6.48 -2.45
CA LEU A 252 -29.78 5.67 -3.61
C LEU A 252 -31.17 6.03 -4.12
N ARG A 253 -32.14 6.25 -3.22
CA ARG A 253 -33.49 6.67 -3.61
C ARG A 253 -33.46 8.05 -4.28
N GLU A 254 -32.80 9.02 -3.62
CA GLU A 254 -32.63 10.37 -4.16
C GLU A 254 -31.96 10.36 -5.54
N PHE A 255 -30.94 9.51 -5.73
CA PHE A 255 -30.25 9.39 -7.01
C PHE A 255 -31.15 8.81 -8.11
N ARG A 256 -31.98 7.81 -7.77
CA ARG A 256 -32.95 7.22 -8.72
C ARG A 256 -34.03 8.22 -9.11
N ASP A 257 -34.53 9.01 -8.16
CA ASP A 257 -35.50 10.07 -8.43
C ASP A 257 -34.89 11.16 -9.32
N CYS A 258 -33.62 11.52 -9.10
CA CYS A 258 -32.88 12.44 -9.96
C CYS A 258 -32.72 11.92 -11.39
N LEU A 259 -32.42 10.62 -11.55
CA LEU A 259 -32.34 9.98 -12.87
C LEU A 259 -33.70 10.00 -13.59
N ALA A 260 -34.78 9.65 -12.87
CA ALA A 260 -36.13 9.64 -13.41
C ALA A 260 -36.59 11.04 -13.83
N ALA A 261 -36.36 12.07 -13.00
CA ALA A 261 -36.68 13.46 -13.31
C ALA A 261 -35.92 13.99 -14.55
N ARG A 262 -34.77 13.39 -14.88
CA ARG A 262 -33.96 13.73 -16.06
C ARG A 262 -34.30 12.86 -17.28
N GLY A 263 -35.36 12.06 -17.21
CA GLY A 263 -35.83 11.20 -18.29
C GLY A 263 -34.87 10.06 -18.64
N VAL A 264 -34.02 9.64 -17.68
CA VAL A 264 -33.08 8.54 -17.92
C VAL A 264 -33.80 7.22 -17.70
N GLU A 265 -34.01 6.48 -18.78
CA GLU A 265 -34.55 5.13 -18.73
C GLU A 265 -33.46 4.07 -18.57
N LEU A 266 -33.81 2.97 -17.89
CA LEU A 266 -32.98 1.78 -17.79
C LEU A 266 -32.89 1.12 -19.17
N SER A 267 -31.69 1.01 -19.69
CA SER A 267 -31.46 0.30 -20.94
C SER A 267 -30.92 -1.10 -20.67
N TRP A 268 -31.55 -2.08 -21.31
CA TRP A 268 -31.07 -3.45 -21.32
C TRP A 268 -30.08 -3.62 -22.47
N SER A 269 -28.91 -4.19 -22.20
CA SER A 269 -27.98 -4.50 -23.29
C SER A 269 -28.63 -5.54 -24.22
N PRO A 270 -28.60 -5.38 -25.55
CA PRO A 270 -29.26 -6.31 -26.48
C PRO A 270 -28.58 -7.69 -26.60
N ARG A 271 -27.57 -8.00 -25.77
CA ARG A 271 -26.84 -9.27 -25.85
C ARG A 271 -27.65 -10.39 -25.20
N LYS A 272 -27.80 -11.50 -25.93
CA LYS A 272 -28.49 -12.76 -25.56
C LYS A 272 -27.83 -13.53 -24.38
N ASP A 273 -27.11 -12.86 -23.48
CA ASP A 273 -26.62 -13.49 -22.27
C ASP A 273 -27.60 -13.22 -21.12
N ARG A 274 -28.13 -14.29 -20.52
CA ARG A 274 -29.09 -14.28 -19.40
C ARG A 274 -28.54 -13.64 -18.10
N LYS A 275 -27.39 -12.96 -18.16
CA LYS A 275 -26.72 -12.24 -17.06
C LYS A 275 -26.44 -10.77 -17.38
N ALA A 276 -27.08 -10.19 -18.41
CA ALA A 276 -26.92 -8.77 -18.70
C ALA A 276 -27.53 -7.92 -17.58
N GLU A 277 -26.68 -7.22 -16.82
CA GLU A 277 -27.14 -6.22 -15.85
C GLU A 277 -27.73 -5.00 -16.58
N PRO A 278 -28.83 -4.43 -16.07
CA PRO A 278 -29.38 -3.22 -16.63
C PRO A 278 -28.40 -2.06 -16.42
N SER A 279 -28.20 -1.24 -17.45
CA SER A 279 -27.27 -0.12 -17.41
C SER A 279 -27.97 1.18 -17.79
N PHE A 280 -27.54 2.29 -17.19
CA PHE A 280 -27.98 3.60 -17.62
C PHE A 280 -27.07 4.07 -18.75
N ASN A 281 -27.66 4.36 -19.92
CA ASN A 281 -26.95 4.98 -21.02
C ASN A 281 -26.88 6.49 -20.79
N LEU A 282 -25.89 6.93 -20.01
CA LEU A 282 -25.73 8.34 -19.66
C LEU A 282 -24.83 9.05 -20.69
N SER A 283 -25.25 10.24 -21.12
CA SER A 283 -24.35 11.13 -21.86
C SER A 283 -23.28 11.69 -20.92
N ARG A 284 -22.09 12.00 -21.44
CA ARG A 284 -21.00 12.60 -20.65
C ARG A 284 -21.42 13.88 -19.92
N LYS A 285 -22.17 14.76 -20.62
CA LYS A 285 -22.71 16.01 -20.05
C LYS A 285 -23.65 15.74 -18.87
N LEU A 286 -24.47 14.69 -18.97
CA LEU A 286 -25.39 14.31 -17.90
C LEU A 286 -24.64 13.69 -16.72
N LEU A 287 -23.64 12.85 -16.97
CA LEU A 287 -22.82 12.22 -15.94
C LEU A 287 -22.04 13.27 -15.13
N LEU A 288 -21.49 14.30 -15.78
CA LEU A 288 -20.85 15.45 -15.10
C LEU A 288 -21.82 16.24 -14.23
N LYS A 289 -23.09 16.37 -14.65
CA LYS A 289 -24.11 17.01 -13.79
C LYS A 289 -24.47 16.13 -12.61
N LEU A 290 -24.61 14.82 -12.83
CA LEU A 290 -24.93 13.85 -11.79
C LEU A 290 -23.81 13.71 -10.76
N SER A 291 -22.54 13.85 -11.15
CA SER A 291 -21.41 13.82 -10.21
C SER A 291 -21.39 14.99 -9.23
N CYS A 292 -22.13 16.06 -9.53
CA CYS A 292 -22.32 17.19 -8.62
C CYS A 292 -23.45 16.96 -7.62
N GLU A 293 -24.30 15.95 -7.82
CA GLU A 293 -25.40 15.63 -6.90
C GLU A 293 -24.85 15.03 -5.60
N ARG A 294 -25.41 15.47 -4.46
CA ARG A 294 -25.03 14.94 -3.14
C ARG A 294 -25.18 13.42 -3.08
N SER A 295 -26.30 12.91 -3.59
CA SER A 295 -26.62 11.49 -3.61
C SER A 295 -25.58 10.67 -4.38
N PHE A 296 -25.07 11.17 -5.50
CA PHE A 296 -24.00 10.52 -6.24
C PHE A 296 -22.70 10.46 -5.43
N ARG A 297 -22.31 11.56 -4.76
CA ARG A 297 -21.10 11.63 -3.93
C ARG A 297 -21.18 10.71 -2.71
N THR A 298 -22.35 10.58 -2.10
CA THR A 298 -22.56 9.65 -0.98
C THR A 298 -22.49 8.17 -1.41
N LEU A 299 -22.83 7.88 -2.67
CA LEU A 299 -22.81 6.51 -3.20
C LEU A 299 -21.47 6.09 -3.78
N ASN A 300 -20.65 7.06 -4.23
CA ASN A 300 -19.36 6.82 -4.86
C ASN A 300 -18.23 7.28 -3.95
N SER A 301 -17.34 6.36 -3.61
CA SER A 301 -16.09 6.73 -2.94
C SER A 301 -15.17 7.45 -3.89
N ALA A 302 -14.34 8.35 -3.35
CA ALA A 302 -13.34 9.05 -4.13
C ALA A 302 -12.31 8.06 -4.70
N ASN A 303 -11.99 8.20 -5.98
CA ASN A 303 -10.77 7.61 -6.52
C ASN A 303 -9.62 8.53 -6.12
N TYR A 304 -8.82 8.13 -5.13
CA TYR A 304 -7.74 8.97 -4.61
C TYR A 304 -6.72 9.34 -5.68
N LEU A 305 -6.41 8.44 -6.63
CA LEU A 305 -5.48 8.76 -7.72
C LEU A 305 -5.99 9.93 -8.56
N HIS A 306 -7.26 9.92 -8.95
CA HIS A 306 -7.85 11.05 -9.70
C HIS A 306 -7.86 12.35 -8.88
N VAL A 307 -8.05 12.27 -7.56
CA VAL A 307 -7.95 13.45 -6.69
C VAL A 307 -6.52 13.99 -6.69
N LEU A 308 -5.52 13.11 -6.53
CA LEU A 308 -4.10 13.47 -6.55
C LEU A 308 -3.68 14.07 -7.91
N GLU A 309 -4.10 13.47 -9.03
CA GLU A 309 -3.88 14.00 -10.38
C GLU A 309 -4.49 15.39 -10.56
N GLY A 310 -5.69 15.62 -10.03
CA GLY A 310 -6.33 16.94 -10.05
C GLY A 310 -5.55 17.99 -9.25
N LEU A 311 -4.94 17.58 -8.13
CA LEU A 311 -4.14 18.45 -7.28
C LEU A 311 -2.80 18.84 -7.91
N GLN A 312 -2.24 18.03 -8.80
CA GLN A 312 -0.96 18.33 -9.50
C GLN A 312 -0.94 19.68 -10.25
N ALA A 313 -2.09 20.24 -10.59
CA ALA A 313 -2.16 21.55 -11.23
C ALA A 313 -1.74 22.70 -10.30
N SER A 314 -1.82 22.48 -8.98
CA SER A 314 -1.64 23.52 -7.96
C SER A 314 -0.76 23.09 -6.78
N HIS A 315 -0.47 21.80 -6.65
CA HIS A 315 0.26 21.20 -5.54
C HIS A 315 1.34 20.24 -6.06
N SER A 316 2.29 19.93 -5.20
CA SER A 316 3.31 18.91 -5.45
C SER A 316 2.92 17.62 -4.77
N VAL A 317 2.82 16.56 -5.56
CA VAL A 317 2.37 15.25 -5.08
C VAL A 317 3.55 14.29 -5.08
N LEU A 318 4.06 13.96 -3.89
CA LEU A 318 5.04 12.89 -3.71
C LEU A 318 4.35 11.55 -3.96
N PHE A 319 4.86 10.80 -4.93
CA PHE A 319 4.29 9.53 -5.33
C PHE A 319 5.41 8.60 -5.77
N SER A 320 6.00 7.94 -4.78
CA SER A 320 7.20 7.12 -4.93
C SER A 320 7.01 5.78 -4.26
N GLU A 321 7.62 4.73 -4.81
CA GLU A 321 7.56 3.36 -4.28
C GLU A 321 8.18 3.22 -2.87
N LEU A 322 8.99 4.19 -2.44
CA LEU A 322 9.73 4.12 -1.17
C LEU A 322 9.21 5.08 -0.09
N HIS A 323 8.21 5.91 -0.42
CA HIS A 323 7.71 6.94 0.49
C HIS A 323 6.19 6.93 0.59
N PRO A 324 5.64 7.38 1.72
CA PRO A 324 4.22 7.70 1.81
C PRO A 324 3.79 8.72 0.75
N VAL A 325 2.56 8.61 0.29
CA VAL A 325 1.97 9.64 -0.56
C VAL A 325 1.81 10.93 0.25
N GLN A 326 2.32 12.04 -0.28
CA GLN A 326 2.24 13.36 0.35
C GLN A 326 1.80 14.40 -0.66
N VAL A 327 1.04 15.39 -0.20
CA VAL A 327 0.58 16.53 -1.00
C VAL A 327 1.03 17.80 -0.31
N ASP A 328 1.89 18.55 -0.97
CA ASP A 328 2.46 19.80 -0.47
C ASP A 328 2.03 20.98 -1.33
N ALA A 329 1.79 22.14 -0.68
CA ALA A 329 1.28 23.34 -1.34
C ALA A 329 2.23 23.88 -2.42
N VAL A 330 3.56 23.76 -2.22
CA VAL A 330 4.58 24.21 -3.17
C VAL A 330 5.76 23.25 -3.12
N ALA A 331 6.25 22.79 -4.27
CA ALA A 331 7.54 22.10 -4.34
C ALA A 331 8.66 23.12 -4.22
N SER A 332 9.62 22.83 -3.36
CA SER A 332 10.91 23.53 -3.40
C SER A 332 11.58 23.31 -4.76
N THR A 333 12.34 24.31 -5.23
CA THR A 333 13.02 24.29 -6.54
C THR A 333 14.06 23.19 -6.67
N ASP A 334 14.55 22.65 -5.55
CA ASP A 334 15.50 21.54 -5.51
C ASP A 334 14.82 20.16 -5.59
N THR A 335 13.49 20.09 -5.63
CA THR A 335 12.76 18.81 -5.64
C THR A 335 13.04 17.99 -6.89
N SER A 336 13.45 16.73 -6.71
CA SER A 336 13.71 15.80 -7.81
C SER A 336 12.41 15.37 -8.51
N PRO A 337 12.24 15.61 -9.83
CA PRO A 337 10.99 15.34 -10.54
C PRO A 337 10.56 13.87 -10.54
N GLU A 338 11.50 12.94 -10.40
CA GLU A 338 11.25 11.50 -10.38
C GLU A 338 10.47 11.01 -9.16
N LEU A 339 10.49 11.78 -8.07
CA LEU A 339 9.74 11.50 -6.85
C LEU A 339 8.27 11.91 -6.97
N LEU A 340 7.97 12.80 -7.91
CA LEU A 340 6.64 13.36 -8.07
C LEU A 340 5.78 12.43 -8.91
N LEU A 341 4.47 12.43 -8.62
CA LEU A 341 3.49 11.80 -9.49
C LEU A 341 3.71 12.35 -10.91
N ARG A 342 4.12 11.48 -11.83
CA ARG A 342 4.36 11.90 -13.21
C ARG A 342 3.01 12.22 -13.81
N ARG A 343 2.90 13.37 -14.49
CA ARG A 343 1.87 13.49 -15.53
C ARG A 343 2.15 12.37 -16.50
N ALA A 344 1.25 11.41 -16.61
CA ALA A 344 1.27 10.55 -17.78
C ALA A 344 1.35 11.52 -18.97
N PRO A 345 2.37 11.42 -19.88
CA PRO A 345 2.15 12.00 -21.19
C PRO A 345 0.80 11.45 -21.65
N ALA A 346 0.07 12.20 -22.47
CA ALA A 346 -1.04 11.62 -23.21
C ALA A 346 -0.51 10.54 -24.19
N ALA A 347 0.20 9.51 -23.69
CA ALA A 347 0.18 8.18 -24.23
C ALA A 347 -1.27 7.95 -24.58
N LYS A 348 -1.51 7.69 -25.86
CA LYS A 348 -2.81 7.32 -26.41
C LYS A 348 -3.44 6.40 -25.38
N GLN A 349 -4.32 6.95 -24.57
CA GLN A 349 -5.21 6.14 -23.77
C GLN A 349 -5.78 5.16 -24.81
N PRO A 350 -5.90 3.84 -24.56
CA PRO A 350 -7.04 3.17 -25.16
C PRO A 350 -8.20 4.08 -24.78
N PRO A 351 -8.85 4.75 -25.75
CA PRO A 351 -9.50 6.03 -25.54
C PRO A 351 -10.24 5.92 -24.21
N SER A 352 -9.93 6.80 -23.25
CA SER A 352 -10.86 6.92 -22.12
C SER A 352 -12.23 6.97 -22.78
N PRO A 353 -13.26 6.27 -22.27
CA PRO A 353 -14.59 6.34 -22.86
C PRO A 353 -15.11 7.80 -22.98
N LEU A 354 -14.37 8.73 -22.37
CA LEU A 354 -14.45 10.18 -22.43
C LEU A 354 -13.91 10.88 -23.71
N GLN A 355 -13.26 10.23 -24.68
CA GLN A 355 -12.76 10.91 -25.90
C GLN A 355 -13.52 10.61 -27.21
N GLY A 356 -14.65 9.90 -27.14
CA GLY A 356 -15.59 9.82 -28.25
C GLY A 356 -16.96 10.35 -27.82
N SER A 357 -17.76 10.82 -28.77
CA SER A 357 -19.20 11.13 -28.62
C SER A 357 -20.06 9.90 -28.29
N ARG A 358 -19.49 8.87 -27.66
CA ARG A 358 -20.13 7.59 -27.38
C ARG A 358 -20.71 7.58 -25.97
N ARG A 359 -21.94 7.10 -25.89
CA ARG A 359 -22.71 6.85 -24.67
C ARG A 359 -21.88 5.95 -23.73
N VAL A 360 -21.78 6.33 -22.46
CA VAL A 360 -21.00 5.57 -21.46
C VAL A 360 -22.00 4.75 -20.63
N PRO A 361 -21.90 3.41 -20.63
CA PRO A 361 -22.70 2.59 -19.73
C PRO A 361 -22.23 2.83 -18.29
N PHE A 362 -23.13 3.32 -17.44
CA PHE A 362 -22.90 3.41 -16.00
C PHE A 362 -23.69 2.30 -15.32
N SER A 363 -22.99 1.37 -14.67
CA SER A 363 -23.58 0.38 -13.77
C SER A 363 -23.42 0.87 -12.34
N LEU A 364 -24.53 1.03 -11.63
CA LEU A 364 -24.50 1.02 -10.17
C LEU A 364 -24.27 -0.45 -9.81
N CYS A 365 -23.04 -0.86 -9.45
CA CYS A 365 -22.78 -2.24 -9.06
C CYS A 365 -23.81 -2.70 -8.01
N TYR A 366 -24.69 -3.59 -8.45
CA TYR A 366 -25.73 -4.27 -7.67
C TYR A 366 -25.18 -5.65 -7.37
N HIS A 367 -24.55 -5.85 -6.20
CA HIS A 367 -24.48 -7.21 -5.67
C HIS A 367 -25.86 -7.52 -5.06
N ARG A 368 -26.54 -8.47 -5.71
CA ARG A 368 -27.76 -9.13 -5.22
C ARG A 368 -27.44 -9.97 -4.00
#